data_AF-A0A7C2TPV9-F1
#
_entry.id   AF-A0A7C2TPV9-F1
#
_cell.length_a   1.000
_cell.length_b   1.000
_cell.length_c   1.000
_cell.angle_alpha   90.00
_cell.angle_beta   90.00
_cell.angle_gamma   90.00
#
_symmetry.space_group_name_H-M   'P 1'
#
loop_
_entity.id
_entity.type
_entity.pdbx_description
1 polymer ?
#
loop_
_entity_poly.entity_id
_entity_poly.type
_entity_poly.pdbx_seq_one_letter_code
_entity_poly.pdbx_strand_id
1 'polypeptide(L)'
;MMEDLSLHILDIVENALRAGANNVIIRLVQSKREDRLVLEVTDDGEGMDEETLRRSLDPFFTTKAGKRIGLGLPFLAQAAEEAGGKLHIESAPGKGTKVTATFRLSHIDRKPLGNLEETVRCLKATHPEVGFRFEYVEAD
;
A
#
# COMPACT_ATOMS: atom_id res chain seq x y z
N MET A 1 -5.41 -19.66 4.20
CA MET A 1 -4.73 -18.94 3.10
C MET A 1 -3.67 -18.09 3.77
N MET A 2 -2.40 -18.26 3.42
CA MET A 2 -1.32 -17.44 3.99
C MET A 2 -1.51 -16.01 3.47
N GLU A 3 -1.59 -15.03 4.35
CA GLU A 3 -1.69 -13.61 3.98
C GLU A 3 -0.37 -13.18 3.32
N ASP A 4 -0.44 -12.44 2.23
CA ASP A 4 0.72 -12.00 1.44
C ASP A 4 0.64 -10.50 1.12
N LEU A 5 1.75 -9.92 0.65
CA LEU A 5 1.82 -8.49 0.37
C LEU A 5 0.92 -8.04 -0.78
N SER A 6 0.50 -8.94 -1.68
CA SER A 6 -0.40 -8.59 -2.78
C SER A 6 -1.81 -8.24 -2.27
N LEU A 7 -2.26 -8.86 -1.18
CA LEU A 7 -3.52 -8.54 -0.52
C LEU A 7 -3.47 -7.17 0.16
N HIS A 8 -2.37 -6.84 0.83
CA HIS A 8 -2.18 -5.50 1.40
C HIS A 8 -2.12 -4.43 0.29
N ILE A 9 -1.45 -4.70 -0.83
CA ILE A 9 -1.44 -3.80 -1.99
C ILE A 9 -2.85 -3.55 -2.49
N LEU A 10 -3.67 -4.59 -2.63
CA LEU A 10 -5.07 -4.44 -3.05
C LEU A 10 -5.84 -3.52 -2.10
N ASP A 11 -5.71 -3.70 -0.78
CA ASP A 11 -6.37 -2.84 0.20
C ASP A 11 -5.95 -1.36 0.07
N ILE A 12 -4.66 -1.09 -0.18
CA ILE A 12 -4.18 0.29 -0.36
C ILE A 12 -4.66 0.87 -1.68
N VAL A 13 -4.64 0.09 -2.76
CA VAL A 13 -5.16 0.52 -4.06
C VAL A 13 -6.66 0.79 -4.00
N GLU A 14 -7.44 -0.02 -3.28
CA GLU A 14 -8.86 0.25 -3.04
C GLU A 14 -9.09 1.58 -2.30
N ASN A 15 -8.18 1.96 -1.39
CA ASN A 15 -8.27 3.27 -0.73
C ASN A 15 -8.04 4.40 -1.74
N ALA A 16 -7.04 4.27 -2.62
CA ALA A 16 -6.76 5.22 -3.69
C ALA A 16 -7.96 5.39 -4.64
N LEU A 17 -8.55 4.27 -5.09
CA LEU A 17 -9.72 4.28 -5.99
C LEU A 17 -10.93 4.99 -5.35
N ARG A 18 -11.17 4.75 -4.06
CA ARG A 18 -12.25 5.43 -3.31
C ARG A 18 -11.98 6.92 -3.14
N ALA A 19 -10.71 7.32 -3.07
CA ALA A 19 -10.30 8.72 -3.05
C ALA A 19 -10.32 9.37 -4.45
N GLY A 20 -10.88 8.70 -5.46
CA GLY A 20 -11.02 9.26 -6.81
C GLY A 20 -9.71 9.34 -7.59
N ALA A 21 -8.71 8.52 -7.24
CA ALA A 21 -7.46 8.47 -7.99
C ALA A 21 -7.67 8.01 -9.43
N ASN A 22 -7.03 8.70 -10.37
CA ASN A 22 -6.99 8.36 -11.79
C ASN A 22 -5.69 7.65 -12.17
N ASN A 23 -4.66 7.79 -11.35
CA ASN A 23 -3.37 7.16 -11.54
C ASN A 23 -2.90 6.54 -10.23
N VAL A 24 -2.49 5.27 -10.30
CA VAL A 24 -1.91 4.55 -9.16
C VAL A 24 -0.61 3.89 -9.58
N ILE A 25 0.45 4.18 -8.84
CA ILE A 25 1.79 3.63 -9.06
C ILE A 25 2.12 2.71 -7.88
N ILE A 26 2.38 1.45 -8.19
CA ILE A 26 2.84 0.44 -7.24
C ILE A 26 4.32 0.18 -7.54
N ARG A 27 5.20 0.46 -6.59
CA ARG A 27 6.64 0.29 -6.75
C ARG A 27 7.19 -0.63 -5.67
N LEU A 28 7.96 -1.63 -6.09
CA LEU A 28 8.72 -2.50 -5.22
C LEU A 28 10.20 -2.30 -5.47
N VAL A 29 10.95 -1.98 -4.43
CA VAL A 29 12.41 -1.84 -4.49
C VAL A 29 13.03 -2.84 -3.54
N GLN A 30 13.85 -3.74 -4.09
CA GLN A 30 14.56 -4.74 -3.31
C GLN A 30 16.06 -4.46 -3.37
N SER A 31 16.71 -4.41 -2.21
CA SER A 31 18.17 -4.36 -2.11
C SER A 31 18.65 -5.50 -1.23
N LYS A 32 19.40 -6.44 -1.81
CA LYS A 32 20.00 -7.56 -1.05
C LYS A 32 21.13 -7.07 -0.16
N ARG A 33 21.92 -6.10 -0.65
CA ARG A 33 23.02 -5.48 0.08
C ARG A 33 22.53 -4.77 1.35
N GLU A 34 21.41 -4.07 1.28
CA GLU A 34 20.82 -3.37 2.42
C GLU A 34 19.84 -4.23 3.24
N ASP A 35 19.66 -5.51 2.86
CA ASP A 35 18.68 -6.43 3.44
C ASP A 35 17.28 -5.79 3.55
N ARG A 36 16.85 -5.08 2.50
CA ARG A 36 15.64 -4.25 2.53
C ARG A 36 14.72 -4.51 1.34
N LEU A 37 13.43 -4.61 1.62
CA LEU A 37 12.35 -4.50 0.65
C LEU A 37 11.55 -3.24 0.96
N VAL A 38 11.21 -2.46 -0.06
CA VAL A 38 10.36 -1.28 0.03
C VAL A 38 9.17 -1.46 -0.90
N LEU A 39 7.96 -1.35 -0.35
CA LEU A 39 6.71 -1.25 -1.09
C LEU A 39 6.23 0.20 -1.02
N GLU A 40 6.05 0.82 -2.17
CA GLU A 40 5.43 2.13 -2.31
C GLU A 40 4.14 2.01 -3.12
N VAL A 41 3.07 2.62 -2.64
CA VAL A 41 1.84 2.86 -3.41
C VAL A 41 1.60 4.35 -3.43
N THR A 42 1.56 4.94 -4.62
CA THR A 42 1.32 6.37 -4.83
C THR A 42 0.08 6.55 -5.67
N ASP A 43 -0.83 7.43 -5.25
CA ASP A 43 -2.02 7.81 -5.98
C ASP A 43 -2.15 9.33 -6.11
N ASP A 44 -3.00 9.76 -7.05
CA ASP A 44 -3.35 11.16 -7.31
C ASP A 44 -4.78 11.52 -6.85
N GLY A 45 -5.31 10.79 -5.86
CA GLY A 45 -6.66 11.03 -5.34
C GLY A 45 -6.78 12.32 -4.51
N GLU A 46 -7.89 12.44 -3.79
CA GLU A 46 -8.22 13.60 -2.96
C GLU A 46 -7.23 13.86 -1.82
N GLY A 47 -6.45 12.85 -1.40
CA GLY A 47 -5.54 12.93 -0.27
C GLY A 47 -6.27 13.05 1.08
N MET A 48 -5.50 13.26 2.14
CA MET A 48 -5.99 13.36 3.52
C MET A 48 -5.56 14.69 4.14
N ASP A 49 -6.44 15.30 4.94
CA ASP A 49 -6.05 16.38 5.84
C ASP A 49 -5.22 15.84 7.02
N GLU A 50 -4.64 16.74 7.82
CA GLU A 50 -3.76 16.35 8.93
C GLU A 50 -4.48 15.49 9.98
N GLU A 51 -5.76 15.75 10.25
CA GLU A 51 -6.52 14.97 11.24
C GLU A 51 -6.76 13.55 10.74
N THR A 52 -7.22 13.41 9.49
CA THR A 52 -7.47 12.14 8.84
C THR A 52 -6.18 11.35 8.71
N LEU A 53 -5.07 11.99 8.33
CA LEU A 53 -3.76 11.35 8.23
C LEU A 53 -3.30 10.79 9.59
N ARG A 54 -3.41 11.56 10.67
CA ARG A 54 -3.06 11.10 12.03
C ARG A 54 -3.88 9.91 12.49
N ARG A 55 -5.14 9.84 12.07
CA ARG A 55 -6.07 8.77 12.43
C ARG A 55 -6.07 7.60 11.43
N SER A 56 -5.42 7.74 10.28
CA SER A 56 -5.42 6.74 9.20
C SER A 56 -4.86 5.37 9.59
N LEU A 57 -4.09 5.30 10.68
CA LEU A 57 -3.54 4.08 11.28
C LEU A 57 -4.33 3.55 12.46
N ASP A 58 -5.39 4.24 12.90
CA ASP A 58 -6.31 3.73 13.91
C ASP A 58 -7.26 2.69 13.26
N PRO A 59 -7.22 1.41 13.69
CA PRO A 59 -8.09 0.36 13.14
C PRO A 59 -9.59 0.71 13.20
N PHE A 60 -10.00 1.52 14.17
CA PHE A 60 -11.39 1.92 14.38
C PHE A 60 -11.79 3.17 13.59
N PHE A 61 -10.85 3.82 12.92
CA PHE A 61 -11.11 4.94 12.05
C PHE A 61 -11.28 4.50 10.60
N THR A 62 -12.38 4.92 9.96
CA THR A 62 -12.56 4.73 8.52
C THR A 62 -13.50 5.77 7.95
N THR A 63 -13.20 6.22 6.74
CA THR A 63 -14.09 7.07 5.92
C THR A 63 -14.97 6.23 4.98
N LYS A 64 -14.85 4.89 5.00
CA LYS A 64 -15.61 3.99 4.13
C LYS A 64 -17.05 3.84 4.65
N ALA A 65 -18.02 4.43 3.94
CA ALA A 65 -19.44 4.29 4.25
C ALA A 65 -19.86 2.81 4.37
N GLY A 66 -20.48 2.44 5.49
CA GLY A 66 -20.94 1.07 5.76
C GLY A 66 -19.90 0.09 6.33
N LYS A 67 -18.61 0.45 6.35
CA LYS A 67 -17.57 -0.30 7.10
C LYS A 67 -17.38 0.36 8.46
N ARG A 68 -17.29 -0.47 9.51
CA ARG A 68 -16.94 -0.01 10.88
C ARG A 68 -15.44 -0.10 11.18
N ILE A 69 -14.63 -0.63 10.25
CA ILE A 69 -13.21 -0.91 10.48
C ILE A 69 -12.39 -0.57 9.23
N GLY A 70 -11.29 0.15 9.41
CA GLY A 70 -10.36 0.60 8.36
C GLY A 70 -9.03 -0.14 8.40
N LEU A 71 -9.02 -1.42 8.08
CA LEU A 71 -7.89 -2.31 8.42
C LEU A 71 -6.70 -2.31 7.45
N GLY A 72 -6.83 -1.78 6.23
CA GLY A 72 -5.79 -1.90 5.20
C GLY A 72 -4.44 -1.29 5.61
N LEU A 73 -4.43 -0.02 6.01
CA LEU A 73 -3.22 0.67 6.46
C LEU A 73 -2.69 0.13 7.81
N PRO A 74 -3.53 -0.09 8.85
CA PRO A 74 -3.08 -0.72 10.09
C PRO A 74 -2.44 -2.10 9.91
N PHE A 75 -3.01 -2.97 9.07
CA PHE A 75 -2.45 -4.29 8.82
C PHE A 75 -1.15 -4.24 8.04
N LEU A 76 -1.02 -3.34 7.07
CA LEU A 76 0.25 -3.14 6.38
C LEU A 76 1.33 -2.59 7.33
N ALA A 77 0.97 -1.68 8.25
CA ALA A 77 1.87 -1.19 9.29
C ALA A 77 2.34 -2.32 10.21
N GLN A 78 1.41 -3.14 10.70
CA GLN A 78 1.72 -4.29 11.53
C GLN A 78 2.63 -5.30 10.80
N ALA A 79 2.31 -5.66 9.55
CA ALA A 79 3.13 -6.58 8.76
C ALA A 79 4.55 -6.03 8.52
N ALA A 80 4.69 -4.71 8.34
CA ALA A 80 5.99 -4.06 8.20
C ALA A 80 6.78 -4.10 9.53
N GLU A 81 6.14 -3.79 10.65
CA GLU A 81 6.76 -3.81 11.97
C GLU A 81 7.19 -5.23 12.39
N GLU A 82 6.34 -6.22 12.20
CA GLU A 82 6.62 -7.65 12.44
C GLU A 82 7.81 -8.15 11.61
N ALA A 83 8.04 -7.56 10.43
CA ALA A 83 9.17 -7.86 9.56
C ALA A 83 10.39 -6.95 9.78
N GLY A 84 10.48 -6.25 10.90
CA GLY A 84 11.61 -5.40 11.26
C GLY A 84 11.71 -4.10 10.45
N GLY A 85 10.58 -3.61 9.93
CA GLY A 85 10.48 -2.39 9.16
C GLY A 85 9.45 -1.42 9.74
N LYS A 86 8.80 -0.63 8.89
CA LYS A 86 7.89 0.46 9.28
C LYS A 86 7.03 0.93 8.12
N LEU A 87 5.96 1.64 8.44
CA LEU A 87 5.11 2.35 7.48
C LEU A 87 5.30 3.86 7.59
N HIS A 88 5.32 4.54 6.46
CA HIS A 88 5.29 5.99 6.35
C HIS A 88 4.21 6.40 5.34
N ILE A 89 3.48 7.48 5.64
CA ILE A 89 2.42 7.98 4.78
C ILE A 89 2.61 9.49 4.59
N GLU A 90 2.65 9.91 3.34
CA GLU A 90 2.65 11.32 2.93
C GLU A 90 1.34 11.59 2.20
N SER A 91 0.55 12.56 2.67
CA SER A 91 -0.73 12.91 2.05
C SER A 91 -1.09 14.34 2.37
N ALA A 92 -1.74 15.02 1.42
CA ALA A 92 -2.30 16.35 1.61
C ALA A 92 -3.54 16.53 0.73
N PRO A 93 -4.51 17.39 1.12
CA PRO A 93 -5.70 17.62 0.32
C PRO A 93 -5.38 18.07 -1.11
N GLY A 94 -5.93 17.36 -2.10
CA GLY A 94 -5.73 17.57 -3.53
C GLY A 94 -4.34 17.19 -4.06
N LYS A 95 -3.52 16.48 -3.28
CA LYS A 95 -2.16 16.05 -3.68
C LYS A 95 -2.01 14.54 -3.82
N GLY A 96 -3.06 13.76 -3.53
CA GLY A 96 -2.99 12.31 -3.46
C GLY A 96 -2.31 11.80 -2.19
N THR A 97 -1.95 10.53 -2.22
CA THR A 97 -1.31 9.84 -1.08
C THR A 97 -0.14 8.99 -1.56
N LYS A 98 0.95 9.00 -0.79
CA LYS A 98 2.05 8.07 -0.92
C LYS A 98 2.19 7.24 0.36
N VAL A 99 2.00 5.95 0.23
CA VAL A 99 2.21 4.96 1.31
C VAL A 99 3.52 4.23 1.05
N THR A 100 4.42 4.22 2.02
CA THR A 100 5.72 3.56 1.94
C THR A 100 5.89 2.58 3.09
N ALA A 101 5.90 1.28 2.80
CA ALA A 101 6.18 0.21 3.76
C ALA A 101 7.58 -0.36 3.50
N THR A 102 8.43 -0.39 4.52
CA THR A 102 9.75 -1.04 4.46
C THR A 102 9.71 -2.34 5.24
N PHE A 103 10.47 -3.34 4.80
CA PHE A 103 10.61 -4.65 5.45
C PHE A 103 12.08 -5.06 5.41
N ARG A 104 12.55 -5.82 6.41
CA ARG A 104 13.84 -6.51 6.31
C ARG A 104 13.69 -7.73 5.40
N LEU A 105 14.47 -7.80 4.32
CA LEU A 105 14.30 -8.78 3.24
C LEU A 105 14.45 -10.23 3.74
N SER A 106 15.40 -10.44 4.66
CA SER A 106 15.71 -11.73 5.30
C SER A 106 14.80 -12.11 6.48
N HIS A 107 13.85 -11.26 6.88
CA HIS A 107 13.01 -11.52 8.07
C HIS A 107 12.10 -12.75 7.86
N ILE A 108 12.01 -13.61 8.89
CA ILE A 108 11.21 -14.85 8.82
C ILE A 108 9.70 -14.56 8.72
N ASP A 109 9.25 -13.52 9.41
CA ASP A 109 7.85 -13.07 9.40
C ASP A 109 7.53 -12.13 8.23
N ARG A 110 8.49 -11.85 7.34
CA ARG A 110 8.20 -11.09 6.12
C ARG A 110 7.24 -11.89 5.27
N LYS A 111 6.03 -11.37 5.10
CA LYS A 111 5.00 -11.91 4.22
C LYS A 111 5.58 -12.09 2.79
N PRO A 112 5.24 -13.18 2.10
CA PRO A 112 5.63 -13.35 0.70
C PRO A 112 5.02 -12.24 -0.17
N LEU A 113 5.56 -12.02 -1.37
CA LEU A 113 5.03 -11.01 -2.28
C LEU A 113 3.63 -11.34 -2.81
N GLY A 114 3.27 -12.63 -2.88
CA GLY A 114 2.04 -13.08 -3.54
C GLY A 114 2.11 -12.99 -5.06
N ASN A 115 0.96 -13.09 -5.72
CA ASN A 115 0.85 -13.01 -7.19
C ASN A 115 0.56 -11.58 -7.65
N LEU A 116 1.58 -10.73 -7.61
CA LEU A 116 1.45 -9.32 -7.99
C LEU A 116 1.02 -9.10 -9.44
N GLU A 117 1.44 -9.98 -10.36
CA GLU A 117 1.09 -9.87 -11.76
C GLU A 117 -0.42 -10.04 -11.96
N GLU A 118 -1.01 -11.05 -11.33
CA GLU A 118 -2.45 -11.29 -11.37
C GLU A 118 -3.23 -10.17 -10.68
N THR A 119 -2.78 -9.71 -9.51
CA THR A 119 -3.40 -8.58 -8.80
C THR A 119 -3.46 -7.33 -9.68
N VAL A 120 -2.34 -6.96 -10.32
CA VAL A 120 -2.29 -5.77 -11.21
C VAL A 120 -3.13 -5.97 -12.46
N ARG A 121 -3.16 -7.18 -13.05
CA ARG A 121 -4.04 -7.48 -14.19
C ARG A 121 -5.52 -7.35 -13.83
N CYS A 122 -5.92 -7.88 -12.68
CA CYS A 122 -7.29 -7.77 -12.18
C CYS A 122 -7.69 -6.31 -11.94
N LEU A 123 -6.81 -5.49 -11.35
CA LEU A 123 -7.05 -4.06 -11.17
C LEU A 123 -7.29 -3.35 -12.50
N LYS A 124 -6.42 -3.56 -13.49
CA LYS A 124 -6.57 -3.00 -14.85
C LYS A 124 -7.84 -3.46 -15.56
N ALA A 125 -8.25 -4.71 -15.37
CA ALA A 125 -9.44 -5.27 -16.00
C ALA A 125 -10.73 -4.74 -15.37
N THR A 126 -10.72 -4.47 -14.06
CA THR A 126 -11.90 -4.03 -13.30
C THR A 126 -12.08 -2.52 -13.29
N HIS A 127 -11.00 -1.75 -13.47
CA HIS A 127 -10.99 -0.28 -13.49
C HIS A 127 -10.21 0.22 -14.72
N PRO A 128 -10.71 -0.04 -15.95
CA PRO A 128 -10.00 0.29 -17.19
C PRO A 128 -9.77 1.80 -17.39
N GLU A 129 -10.50 2.65 -16.68
CA GLU A 129 -10.37 4.11 -16.67
C GLU A 129 -9.18 4.61 -15.84
N VAL A 130 -8.63 3.78 -14.94
CA VAL A 130 -7.54 4.16 -14.04
C VAL A 130 -6.18 3.69 -14.58
N GLY A 131 -5.22 4.61 -14.60
CA GLY A 131 -3.85 4.35 -15.00
C GLY A 131 -3.06 3.62 -13.91
N PHE A 132 -2.92 2.29 -14.04
CA PHE A 132 -2.05 1.50 -13.14
C PHE A 132 -0.64 1.28 -13.71
N ARG A 133 0.37 1.69 -12.93
CA ARG A 133 1.78 1.38 -13.19
C ARG A 133 2.33 0.48 -12.10
N PHE A 134 3.05 -0.57 -12.50
CA PHE A 134 3.77 -1.44 -11.59
C PHE A 134 5.26 -1.42 -11.94
N GLU A 135 6.11 -1.19 -10.94
CA GLU A 135 7.56 -1.11 -11.08
C GLU A 135 8.20 -2.05 -10.06
N TYR A 136 9.05 -2.97 -10.52
CA TYR A 136 9.91 -3.79 -9.66
C TYR A 136 11.36 -3.46 -9.97
N VAL A 137 12.10 -3.04 -8.94
CA VAL A 137 13.49 -2.56 -9.06
C VAL A 137 14.38 -3.38 -8.13
N GLU A 138 15.41 -3.99 -8.69
CA GLU A 138 16.53 -4.54 -7.90
C GLU A 138 17.62 -3.47 -7.80
N ALA A 139 17.84 -2.96 -6.60
CA ALA A 139 18.84 -1.96 -6.27
C ALA A 139 20.06 -2.68 -5.67
N ASP A 140 20.93 -3.18 -6.54
CA ASP A 140 22.22 -3.77 -6.20
C ASP A 140 23.37 -2.79 -6.47
#